data_AF-U6L4Q7-F1
#
_entry.id   AF-U6L4Q7-F1
#
_cell.length_a   1.000
_cell.length_b   1.000
_cell.length_c   1.000
_cell.angle_alpha   90.00
_cell.angle_beta   90.00
_cell.angle_gamma   90.00
#
_symmetry.space_group_name_H-M   'P 1'
#
loop_
_entity.id
_entity.type
_entity.pdbx_description
1 polymer ?
#
loop_
_entity_poly.entity_id
_entity_poly.type
_entity_poly.pdbx_seq_one_letter_code
_entity_poly.pdbx_strand_id
1 'polypeptide(L)'
;MTNPVRDPFFSPKARLHSGFSFLFHQVLRRPLTRFVSEVKTLLKRRRRRNSSRSNSSSSSSSSSSSSGSKRPLVVVFTGHSQGGASASLAAWFVSKHLKKQIQKGRVVIYCITFAAPLIGDRAAIKELQRHGAIFQHLVVDVDPVPDLRQAKGKAYMEKDYEHTITLPMHSLARALVREEPSGRLLFSGLSWLGAEYRSSSKRGRLLQFAAGLLGLQQLRRFSNSMALVWTHMHALPCALTLLAGLLQQIKWSSFCSSAFLRTWGGRPYVASQELDMALKEAWFKGLLPMGALLDRRLKRDPKFLERAAAEVERVYLKVPQEQQLQLALQLHLQLQQQQQQLQQQQQQQLQQQQRRQQQRQQQQKQQQRRRQFGRAH
;
A
#
# COMPACT_ATOMS: atom_id res chain seq x y z
N MET A 1 9.57 -18.50 -9.71
CA MET A 1 9.58 -17.02 -9.72
C MET A 1 8.59 -16.56 -10.78
N THR A 2 7.65 -15.66 -10.47
CA THR A 2 6.63 -15.22 -11.44
C THR A 2 7.03 -13.88 -12.06
N ASN A 3 7.24 -13.86 -13.38
CA ASN A 3 7.58 -12.66 -14.11
C ASN A 3 6.36 -11.71 -14.22
N PRO A 4 6.57 -10.38 -14.25
CA PRO A 4 5.55 -9.45 -14.71
C PRO A 4 5.00 -9.85 -16.07
N VAL A 5 3.69 -9.75 -16.25
CA VAL A 5 3.02 -9.96 -17.53
C VAL A 5 2.31 -8.69 -17.95
N ARG A 6 2.25 -8.45 -19.26
CA ARG A 6 1.34 -7.44 -19.81
C ARG A 6 -0.07 -8.01 -19.80
N ASP A 7 -0.99 -7.27 -19.21
CA ASP A 7 -2.40 -7.65 -19.18
C ASP A 7 -3.23 -6.57 -19.87
N PRO A 8 -3.49 -6.71 -21.20
CA PRO A 8 -4.18 -5.68 -21.98
C PRO A 8 -5.61 -5.46 -21.50
N PHE A 9 -6.18 -6.41 -20.75
CA PHE A 9 -7.47 -6.24 -20.12
C PHE A 9 -7.48 -5.07 -19.12
N PHE A 10 -6.41 -4.91 -18.35
CA PHE A 10 -6.24 -3.79 -17.43
C PHE A 10 -5.66 -2.58 -18.14
N SER A 11 -4.46 -2.72 -18.72
CA SER A 11 -3.79 -1.66 -19.47
C SER A 11 -2.82 -2.24 -20.51
N PRO A 12 -2.76 -1.67 -21.73
CA PRO A 12 -1.84 -2.13 -22.77
C PRO A 12 -0.36 -1.85 -22.45
N LYS A 13 -0.09 -0.92 -21.54
CA LYS A 13 1.26 -0.46 -21.19
C LYS A 13 1.75 -0.99 -19.84
N ALA A 14 0.83 -1.29 -18.93
CA ALA A 14 1.17 -1.73 -17.58
C ALA A 14 1.63 -3.19 -17.54
N ARG A 15 2.45 -3.50 -16.54
CA ARG A 15 2.82 -4.88 -16.18
C ARG A 15 2.27 -5.23 -14.81
N LEU A 16 1.69 -6.42 -14.70
CA LEU A 16 1.12 -6.96 -13.47
C LEU A 16 1.86 -8.21 -13.02
N HIS A 17 1.82 -8.48 -11.73
CA HIS A 17 2.30 -9.75 -11.19
C HIS A 17 1.47 -10.92 -11.78
N SER A 18 2.12 -11.87 -12.46
CA SER A 18 1.40 -12.89 -13.24
C SER A 18 0.48 -13.77 -12.39
N GLY A 19 0.88 -14.11 -11.16
CA GLY A 19 0.02 -14.87 -10.26
C GLY A 19 -1.28 -14.14 -9.90
N PHE A 20 -1.23 -12.81 -9.75
CA PHE A 20 -2.43 -12.04 -9.42
C PHE A 20 -3.29 -11.77 -10.66
N SER A 21 -2.67 -11.54 -11.82
CA SER A 21 -3.40 -11.48 -13.10
C SER A 21 -4.11 -12.80 -13.40
N PHE A 22 -3.44 -13.94 -13.21
CA PHE A 22 -4.04 -15.27 -13.34
C PHE A 22 -5.22 -15.45 -12.37
N LEU A 23 -5.01 -15.19 -11.07
CA LEU A 23 -6.06 -15.30 -10.05
C LEU A 23 -7.27 -14.42 -10.39
N PHE A 24 -7.04 -13.21 -10.91
CA PHE A 24 -8.10 -12.32 -11.34
C PHE A 24 -8.93 -12.95 -12.48
N HIS A 25 -8.28 -13.42 -13.53
CA HIS A 25 -8.98 -13.97 -14.70
C HIS A 25 -9.74 -15.26 -14.37
N GLN A 26 -9.15 -16.13 -13.55
CA GLN A 26 -9.75 -17.42 -13.22
C GLN A 26 -10.85 -17.32 -12.15
N VAL A 27 -10.66 -16.48 -11.13
CA VAL A 27 -11.52 -16.48 -9.94
C VAL A 27 -12.35 -15.20 -9.82
N LEU A 28 -11.75 -14.03 -9.99
CA LEU A 28 -12.39 -12.75 -9.64
C LEU A 28 -13.25 -12.16 -10.75
N ARG A 29 -12.88 -12.34 -12.02
CA ARG A 29 -13.49 -11.62 -13.15
C ARG A 29 -14.99 -11.88 -13.29
N ARG A 30 -15.42 -13.14 -13.21
CA ARG A 30 -16.82 -13.53 -13.36
C ARG A 30 -17.71 -12.96 -12.24
N PRO A 31 -17.42 -13.15 -10.94
CA PRO A 31 -18.24 -12.56 -9.88
C PRO A 31 -18.22 -11.04 -9.91
N LEU A 32 -17.09 -10.40 -10.22
CA LEU A 32 -17.03 -8.93 -10.32
C LEU A 32 -17.86 -8.38 -11.49
N THR A 33 -17.95 -9.10 -12.61
CA THR A 33 -18.81 -8.71 -13.74
C THR A 33 -20.28 -8.70 -13.33
N ARG A 34 -20.72 -9.72 -12.57
CA ARG A 34 -22.07 -9.77 -12.00
C ARG A 34 -22.30 -8.62 -11.03
N PHE A 35 -21.36 -8.39 -10.11
CA PHE A 35 -21.41 -7.26 -9.17
C PHE A 35 -21.57 -5.90 -9.88
N VAL A 36 -20.81 -5.65 -10.96
CA VAL A 36 -20.95 -4.42 -11.77
C VAL A 36 -22.36 -4.28 -12.35
N SER A 37 -22.96 -5.37 -12.82
CA SER A 37 -24.33 -5.38 -13.34
C SER A 37 -25.36 -5.06 -12.24
N GLU A 38 -25.20 -5.64 -11.06
CA GLU A 38 -26.03 -5.38 -9.89
C GLU A 38 -25.95 -3.92 -9.46
N VAL A 39 -24.74 -3.36 -9.35
CA VAL A 39 -24.54 -1.94 -9.03
C VAL A 39 -25.24 -1.04 -10.06
N LYS A 40 -25.11 -1.33 -11.36
CA LYS A 40 -25.81 -0.57 -12.42
C LYS A 40 -27.34 -0.66 -12.27
N THR A 41 -27.86 -1.83 -11.92
CA THR A 41 -29.29 -2.06 -11.70
C THR A 41 -29.80 -1.30 -10.48
N LEU A 42 -29.06 -1.35 -9.36
CA LEU A 42 -29.35 -0.59 -8.15
C LEU A 42 -29.40 0.91 -8.42
N LEU A 43 -28.44 1.45 -9.17
CA LEU A 43 -28.41 2.87 -9.54
C LEU A 43 -29.60 3.27 -10.44
N LYS A 44 -30.02 2.40 -11.37
CA LYS A 44 -31.22 2.61 -12.19
C LYS A 44 -32.49 2.64 -11.33
N ARG A 45 -32.63 1.69 -10.39
CA ARG A 45 -33.77 1.64 -9.44
C ARG A 45 -33.83 2.89 -8.56
N ARG A 46 -32.70 3.36 -8.03
CA ARG A 46 -32.60 4.62 -7.26
C ARG A 46 -32.99 5.84 -8.10
N ARG A 47 -32.74 5.84 -9.41
CA ARG A 47 -33.20 6.92 -10.30
C ARG A 47 -34.72 6.94 -10.44
N ARG A 48 -35.35 5.77 -10.66
CA ARG A 48 -36.80 5.63 -10.86
C ARG A 48 -37.64 5.97 -9.63
N ARG A 49 -37.24 5.49 -8.44
CA ARG A 49 -37.95 5.82 -7.19
C ARG A 49 -37.98 7.32 -6.88
N ASN A 50 -37.00 8.05 -7.37
CA ASN A 50 -36.93 9.48 -7.12
C ASN A 50 -37.72 10.29 -8.14
N SER A 51 -37.85 9.82 -9.38
CA SER A 51 -38.75 10.46 -10.36
C SER A 51 -40.22 10.28 -10.02
N SER A 52 -40.58 9.19 -9.32
CA SER A 52 -41.96 9.00 -8.85
C SER A 52 -42.32 9.85 -7.62
N ARG A 53 -41.36 10.15 -6.73
CA ARG A 53 -41.58 11.03 -5.55
C ARG A 53 -41.65 12.52 -5.89
N SER A 54 -40.97 12.97 -6.95
CA SER A 54 -41.02 14.37 -7.38
C SER A 54 -42.35 14.75 -8.05
N ASN A 55 -43.16 13.78 -8.50
CA ASN A 55 -44.47 14.04 -9.08
C ASN A 55 -45.63 13.97 -8.07
N SER A 56 -45.36 13.59 -6.80
CA SER A 56 -46.39 13.42 -5.77
C SER A 56 -46.26 14.41 -4.60
N SER A 57 -45.50 15.50 -4.75
CA SER A 57 -45.29 16.51 -3.72
C SER A 57 -45.53 17.91 -4.26
N SER A 58 -46.78 18.16 -4.65
CA SER A 58 -47.35 19.49 -4.91
C SER A 58 -48.28 19.90 -3.76
N SER A 59 -47.74 20.05 -2.54
CA SER A 59 -48.38 20.84 -1.47
C SER A 59 -47.46 20.93 -0.25
N SER A 60 -47.40 22.14 0.32
CA SER A 60 -46.80 22.58 1.59
C SER A 60 -45.26 22.67 1.72
N SER A 61 -44.82 23.92 1.55
CA SER A 61 -43.69 24.64 2.16
C SER A 61 -43.15 24.14 3.51
N SER A 62 -41.81 24.08 3.63
CA SER A 62 -41.01 24.96 4.51
C SER A 62 -39.54 24.52 4.60
N SER A 63 -38.65 25.40 4.13
CA SER A 63 -37.30 25.68 4.66
C SER A 63 -36.51 24.57 5.37
N SER A 64 -35.64 23.90 4.63
CA SER A 64 -34.24 23.71 5.07
C SER A 64 -33.35 23.44 3.87
N SER A 65 -32.43 24.36 3.64
CA SER A 65 -31.33 24.28 2.69
C SER A 65 -30.50 23.01 2.87
N SER A 66 -30.74 22.00 2.03
CA SER A 66 -29.68 21.09 1.61
C SER A 66 -29.87 20.83 0.13
N SER A 67 -28.99 21.40 -0.69
CA SER A 67 -28.89 21.08 -2.11
C SER A 67 -28.98 19.55 -2.29
N GLY A 68 -29.95 19.08 -3.06
CA GLY A 68 -30.33 17.66 -3.21
C GLY A 68 -29.29 16.81 -3.95
N SER A 69 -28.00 16.99 -3.65
CA SER A 69 -26.89 16.12 -4.02
C SER A 69 -27.15 14.73 -3.42
N LYS A 70 -27.65 13.81 -4.25
CA LYS A 70 -27.93 12.44 -3.83
C LYS A 70 -26.63 11.80 -3.35
N ARG A 71 -26.59 11.36 -2.10
CA ARG A 71 -25.43 10.65 -1.53
C ARG A 71 -25.01 9.49 -2.46
N PRO A 72 -23.73 9.43 -2.87
CA PRO A 72 -23.24 8.38 -3.75
C PRO A 72 -23.38 7.00 -3.11
N LEU A 73 -23.45 5.95 -3.94
CA LEU A 73 -23.22 4.59 -3.48
C LEU A 73 -21.72 4.42 -3.20
N VAL A 74 -21.38 4.07 -1.96
CA VAL A 74 -19.99 3.80 -1.57
C VAL A 74 -19.73 2.30 -1.66
N VAL A 75 -18.67 1.92 -2.37
CA VAL A 75 -18.20 0.53 -2.48
C VAL A 75 -16.79 0.46 -1.91
N VAL A 76 -16.55 -0.46 -0.98
CA VAL A 76 -15.23 -0.65 -0.36
C VAL A 76 -14.71 -2.03 -0.71
N PHE A 77 -13.53 -2.07 -1.32
CA PHE A 77 -12.74 -3.28 -1.51
C PHE A 77 -11.67 -3.33 -0.45
N THR A 78 -11.52 -4.46 0.22
CA THR A 78 -10.50 -4.64 1.25
C THR A 78 -9.96 -6.05 1.25
N GLY A 79 -8.76 -6.21 1.79
CA GLY A 79 -8.13 -7.49 1.99
C GLY A 79 -6.77 -7.34 2.63
N HIS A 80 -6.34 -8.42 3.30
CA HIS A 80 -5.00 -8.56 3.85
C HIS A 80 -4.14 -9.42 2.90
N SER A 81 -2.84 -9.13 2.81
CA SER A 81 -1.88 -9.95 2.03
C SER A 81 -2.31 -10.12 0.57
N GLN A 82 -2.27 -11.34 0.04
CA GLN A 82 -2.82 -11.73 -1.26
C GLN A 82 -4.27 -11.25 -1.46
N GLY A 83 -5.11 -11.28 -0.43
CA GLY A 83 -6.48 -10.75 -0.49
C GLY A 83 -6.50 -9.25 -0.77
N GLY A 84 -5.53 -8.50 -0.24
CA GLY A 84 -5.33 -7.09 -0.54
C GLY A 84 -4.94 -6.85 -2.00
N ALA A 85 -4.05 -7.68 -2.56
CA ALA A 85 -3.72 -7.64 -3.98
C ALA A 85 -4.95 -7.93 -4.86
N SER A 86 -5.76 -8.93 -4.50
CA SER A 86 -7.04 -9.23 -5.15
C SER A 86 -8.03 -8.07 -5.05
N ALA A 87 -8.13 -7.42 -3.89
CA ALA A 87 -8.99 -6.26 -3.66
C ALA A 87 -8.59 -5.08 -4.56
N SER A 88 -7.28 -4.83 -4.73
CA SER A 88 -6.79 -3.78 -5.64
C SER A 88 -7.15 -4.04 -7.10
N LEU A 89 -6.98 -5.28 -7.58
CA LEU A 89 -7.40 -5.66 -8.94
C LEU A 89 -8.92 -5.60 -9.11
N ALA A 90 -9.68 -5.97 -8.08
CA ALA A 90 -11.13 -5.86 -8.08
C ALA A 90 -11.59 -4.40 -8.17
N ALA A 91 -11.01 -3.51 -7.36
CA ALA A 91 -11.29 -2.08 -7.38
C ALA A 91 -10.93 -1.45 -8.73
N TRP A 92 -9.80 -1.84 -9.34
CA TRP A 92 -9.42 -1.39 -10.69
C TRP A 92 -10.43 -1.87 -11.74
N PHE A 93 -10.81 -3.15 -11.73
CA PHE A 93 -11.82 -3.67 -12.66
C PHE A 93 -13.15 -2.93 -12.53
N VAL A 94 -13.67 -2.79 -11.31
CA VAL A 94 -14.99 -2.19 -11.08
C VAL A 94 -14.97 -0.70 -11.40
N SER A 95 -13.92 0.03 -11.03
CA SER A 95 -13.78 1.46 -11.36
C SER A 95 -13.71 1.71 -12.86
N LYS A 96 -12.99 0.86 -13.61
CA LYS A 96 -12.98 0.90 -15.08
C LYS A 96 -14.38 0.74 -15.67
N HIS A 97 -15.18 -0.20 -15.16
CA HIS A 97 -16.54 -0.47 -15.68
C HIS A 97 -17.64 0.47 -15.18
N LEU A 98 -17.38 1.20 -14.09
CA LEU A 98 -18.28 2.19 -13.48
C LEU A 98 -17.78 3.64 -13.65
N LYS A 99 -16.79 3.88 -14.50
CA LYS A 99 -16.16 5.20 -14.70
C LYS A 99 -17.17 6.34 -14.90
N LYS A 100 -18.20 6.13 -15.72
CA LYS A 100 -19.26 7.14 -15.98
C LYS A 100 -20.08 7.47 -14.73
N GLN A 101 -20.29 6.50 -13.84
CA GLN A 101 -21.05 6.66 -12.60
C GLN A 101 -20.21 7.36 -11.54
N ILE A 102 -18.91 7.06 -11.48
CA ILE A 102 -17.94 7.72 -10.61
C ILE A 102 -17.81 9.20 -10.99
N GLN A 103 -17.58 9.50 -12.28
CA GLN A 103 -17.49 10.89 -12.77
C GLN A 103 -18.74 11.73 -12.51
N LYS A 104 -19.91 11.09 -12.41
CA LYS A 104 -21.19 11.75 -12.08
C LYS A 104 -21.42 11.90 -10.57
N GLY A 105 -20.45 11.54 -9.73
CA GLY A 105 -20.58 11.55 -8.27
C GLY A 105 -21.65 10.59 -7.75
N ARG A 106 -22.01 9.54 -8.51
CA ARG A 106 -23.06 8.57 -8.12
C ARG A 106 -22.51 7.34 -7.41
N VAL A 107 -21.23 7.06 -7.62
CA VAL A 107 -20.51 5.94 -7.01
C VAL A 107 -19.17 6.47 -6.54
N VAL A 108 -18.77 6.07 -5.34
CA VAL A 108 -17.40 6.26 -4.84
C VAL A 108 -16.84 4.88 -4.55
N ILE A 109 -15.62 4.62 -5.00
CA ILE A 109 -14.93 3.34 -4.77
C ILE A 109 -13.71 3.60 -3.91
N TYR A 110 -13.64 2.91 -2.77
CA TYR A 110 -12.45 2.84 -1.93
C TYR A 110 -11.81 1.46 -2.07
N CYS A 111 -10.48 1.43 -2.04
CA CYS A 111 -9.70 0.22 -1.89
C CYS A 111 -8.73 0.42 -0.73
N ILE A 112 -8.97 -0.28 0.37
CA ILE A 112 -8.18 -0.20 1.59
C ILE A 112 -7.55 -1.56 1.80
N THR A 113 -6.23 -1.67 1.65
CA THR A 113 -5.53 -2.95 1.74
C THR A 113 -4.59 -2.97 2.92
N PHE A 114 -4.42 -4.15 3.52
CA PHE A 114 -3.57 -4.37 4.68
C PHE A 114 -2.41 -5.28 4.28
N ALA A 115 -1.16 -4.82 4.41
CA ALA A 115 0.02 -5.63 4.12
C ALA A 115 0.01 -6.28 2.71
N ALA A 116 -0.57 -5.61 1.72
CA ALA A 116 -0.69 -6.18 0.38
C ALA A 116 0.67 -6.20 -0.34
N PRO A 117 1.00 -7.29 -1.06
CA PRO A 117 2.17 -7.32 -1.93
C PRO A 117 1.95 -6.42 -3.15
N LEU A 118 3.05 -6.04 -3.81
CA LEU A 118 3.01 -5.24 -5.03
C LEU A 118 2.29 -5.97 -6.17
N ILE A 119 1.38 -5.27 -6.84
CA ILE A 119 0.55 -5.86 -7.90
C ILE A 119 1.02 -5.52 -9.32
N GLY A 120 1.80 -4.45 -9.49
CA GLY A 120 2.19 -3.96 -10.81
C GLY A 120 3.31 -2.93 -10.79
N ASP A 121 3.70 -2.50 -11.99
CA ASP A 121 4.68 -1.45 -12.21
C ASP A 121 4.08 -0.04 -12.06
N ARG A 122 4.90 1.01 -12.25
CA ARG A 122 4.46 2.41 -12.22
C ARG A 122 3.28 2.69 -13.14
N ALA A 123 3.27 2.07 -14.31
CA ALA A 123 2.23 2.27 -15.30
C ALA A 123 0.91 1.64 -14.82
N ALA A 124 0.97 0.51 -14.11
CA ALA A 124 -0.18 -0.07 -13.43
C ALA A 124 -0.77 0.88 -12.38
N ILE A 125 0.07 1.41 -11.48
CA ILE A 125 -0.36 2.34 -10.42
C ILE A 125 -1.06 3.57 -11.02
N LYS A 126 -0.45 4.20 -12.02
CA LYS A 126 -1.02 5.37 -12.70
C LYS A 126 -2.35 5.09 -13.37
N GLU A 127 -2.46 3.96 -14.07
CA GLU A 127 -3.72 3.59 -14.74
C GLU A 127 -4.82 3.24 -13.74
N LEU A 128 -4.47 2.58 -12.64
CA LEU A 128 -5.37 2.26 -11.54
C LEU A 128 -5.95 3.53 -10.90
N GLN A 129 -5.12 4.54 -10.63
CA GLN A 129 -5.56 5.84 -10.10
C GLN A 129 -6.45 6.62 -11.09
N ARG A 130 -6.20 6.49 -12.40
CA ARG A 130 -6.95 7.19 -13.46
C ARG A 130 -8.44 6.81 -13.53
N HIS A 131 -8.84 5.67 -12.99
CA HIS A 131 -10.23 5.20 -13.05
C HIS A 131 -11.10 5.68 -11.88
N GLY A 132 -10.55 6.48 -10.95
CA GLY A 132 -11.30 7.19 -9.92
C GLY A 132 -11.66 6.35 -8.69
N ALA A 133 -11.01 5.20 -8.50
CA ALA A 133 -10.99 4.54 -7.20
C ALA A 133 -9.93 5.19 -6.31
N ILE A 134 -10.24 5.31 -5.01
CA ILE A 134 -9.36 5.89 -3.99
C ILE A 134 -8.65 4.74 -3.29
N PHE A 135 -7.32 4.72 -3.37
CA PHE A 135 -6.49 3.66 -2.81
C PHE A 135 -5.83 4.11 -1.52
N GLN A 136 -5.78 3.21 -0.54
CA GLN A 136 -5.02 3.35 0.69
C GLN A 136 -4.39 2.00 1.05
N HIS A 137 -3.07 1.98 1.15
CA HIS A 137 -2.30 0.80 1.50
C HIS A 137 -1.76 0.97 2.92
N LEU A 138 -2.26 0.18 3.87
CA LEU A 138 -1.74 0.15 5.22
C LEU A 138 -0.68 -0.93 5.34
N VAL A 139 0.52 -0.55 5.75
CA VAL A 139 1.66 -1.45 5.94
C VAL A 139 2.35 -1.16 7.27
N VAL A 140 3.03 -2.14 7.84
CA VAL A 140 3.97 -1.92 8.95
C VAL A 140 5.40 -1.96 8.40
N ASP A 141 6.31 -1.17 8.95
CA ASP A 141 7.69 -1.04 8.45
C ASP A 141 8.55 -2.31 8.61
N VAL A 142 8.11 -3.25 9.45
CA VAL A 142 8.75 -4.56 9.66
C VAL A 142 8.18 -5.69 8.80
N ASP A 143 7.06 -5.47 8.11
CA ASP A 143 6.45 -6.50 7.27
C ASP A 143 7.16 -6.54 5.91
N PRO A 144 7.79 -7.69 5.56
CA PRO A 144 8.49 -7.80 4.29
C PRO A 144 7.54 -8.02 3.10
N VAL A 145 6.28 -8.40 3.30
CA VAL A 145 5.35 -8.78 2.22
C VAL A 145 5.09 -7.65 1.22
N PRO A 146 4.86 -6.39 1.65
CA PRO A 146 4.75 -5.26 0.73
C PRO A 146 5.99 -5.03 -0.15
N ASP A 147 7.15 -5.52 0.26
CA ASP A 147 8.40 -5.39 -0.48
C ASP A 147 8.86 -6.72 -1.14
N LEU A 148 8.11 -7.81 -0.94
CA LEU A 148 8.38 -9.09 -1.59
C LEU A 148 8.33 -8.89 -3.10
N ARG A 149 9.42 -9.30 -3.77
CA ARG A 149 9.55 -9.31 -5.24
C ARG A 149 9.64 -7.93 -5.90
N GLN A 150 10.24 -6.94 -5.22
CA GLN A 150 10.92 -5.84 -5.94
C GLN A 150 12.06 -6.42 -6.78
N ALA A 151 11.75 -6.99 -7.95
CA ALA A 151 12.76 -7.53 -8.86
C ALA A 151 13.52 -6.37 -9.50
N LYS A 152 14.86 -6.38 -9.45
CA LYS A 152 15.67 -5.35 -10.12
C LYS A 152 15.53 -5.45 -11.65
N GLY A 153 15.50 -4.32 -12.35
CA GLY A 153 15.53 -4.25 -13.82
C GLY A 153 14.14 -4.21 -14.50
N LYS A 154 14.00 -4.80 -15.70
CA LYS A 154 12.76 -4.73 -16.51
C LYS A 154 11.54 -5.40 -15.85
N ALA A 155 11.74 -6.16 -14.78
CA ALA A 155 10.69 -6.82 -14.01
C ALA A 155 10.28 -6.07 -12.73
N TYR A 156 10.71 -4.82 -12.58
CA TYR A 156 10.48 -4.02 -11.38
C TYR A 156 8.99 -3.73 -11.15
N MET A 157 8.52 -4.17 -9.98
CA MET A 157 7.25 -3.77 -9.39
C MET A 157 7.48 -2.53 -8.54
N GLU A 158 6.57 -1.57 -8.60
CA GLU A 158 6.70 -0.31 -7.88
C GLU A 158 5.74 -0.25 -6.70
N LYS A 159 6.19 0.40 -5.63
CA LYS A 159 5.37 0.67 -4.44
C LYS A 159 4.64 2.01 -4.63
N ASP A 160 3.35 2.03 -4.32
CA ASP A 160 2.55 3.27 -4.36
C ASP A 160 2.80 4.10 -3.09
N TYR A 161 3.94 4.80 -3.05
CA TYR A 161 4.34 5.58 -1.87
C TYR A 161 3.33 6.69 -1.52
N GLU A 162 2.64 7.27 -2.51
CA GLU A 162 1.68 8.36 -2.31
C GLU A 162 0.45 7.91 -1.51
N HIS A 163 0.03 6.66 -1.70
CA HIS A 163 -1.17 6.09 -1.08
C HIS A 163 -0.84 5.08 0.02
N THR A 164 0.43 4.93 0.39
CA THR A 164 0.88 4.00 1.42
C THR A 164 1.02 4.70 2.77
N ILE A 165 0.19 4.29 3.73
CA ILE A 165 0.33 4.65 5.14
C ILE A 165 1.20 3.58 5.79
N THR A 166 2.42 3.97 6.17
CA THR A 166 3.34 3.09 6.91
C THR A 166 3.19 3.34 8.40
N LEU A 167 2.85 2.30 9.15
CA LEU A 167 2.86 2.30 10.61
C LEU A 167 4.28 1.95 11.09
N PRO A 168 5.02 2.92 11.67
CA PRO A 168 6.32 2.65 12.26
C PRO A 168 6.17 1.80 13.53
N MET A 169 6.58 0.53 13.50
CA MET A 169 6.49 -0.34 14.67
C MET A 169 7.33 0.17 15.84
N HIS A 170 8.38 0.92 15.57
CA HIS A 170 9.19 1.55 16.61
C HIS A 170 8.44 2.62 17.40
N SER A 171 7.48 3.32 16.80
CA SER A 171 6.62 4.26 17.54
C SER A 171 5.71 3.54 18.52
N LEU A 172 5.53 2.22 18.35
CA LEU A 172 4.85 1.37 19.32
C LEU A 172 5.80 0.77 20.36
N ALA A 173 7.12 1.03 20.34
CA ALA A 173 8.07 0.44 21.29
C ALA A 173 7.74 0.79 22.76
N ARG A 174 7.19 2.00 22.98
CA ARG A 174 6.70 2.47 24.29
C ARG A 174 5.30 1.96 24.65
N ALA A 175 4.61 1.26 23.76
CA ALA A 175 3.25 0.79 24.03
C ALA A 175 3.29 -0.26 25.13
N LEU A 176 2.77 0.08 26.30
CA LEU A 176 2.68 -0.82 27.45
C LEU A 176 1.25 -1.03 27.84
N VAL A 177 0.97 -2.26 28.23
CA VAL A 177 -0.39 -2.69 28.49
C VAL A 177 -0.37 -3.53 29.72
N ARG A 178 -1.17 -3.12 30.68
CA ARG A 178 -1.36 -3.84 31.92
C ARG A 178 -2.79 -4.35 32.01
N GLU A 179 -2.95 -5.52 32.59
CA GLU A 179 -4.23 -6.06 33.00
C GLU A 179 -4.71 -5.25 34.20
N GLU A 180 -5.98 -4.82 34.18
CA GLU A 180 -6.64 -4.26 35.35
C GLU A 180 -7.51 -5.33 36.01
N PRO A 181 -7.52 -5.45 37.35
CA PRO A 181 -6.81 -4.63 38.34
C PRO A 181 -5.40 -5.14 38.71
N SER A 182 -4.97 -6.29 38.17
CA SER A 182 -3.76 -6.99 38.62
C SER A 182 -2.45 -6.22 38.38
N GLY A 183 -2.44 -5.22 37.49
CA GLY A 183 -1.26 -4.45 37.08
C GLY A 183 -0.26 -5.26 36.25
N ARG A 184 -0.57 -6.53 35.95
CA ARG A 184 0.30 -7.46 35.22
C ARG A 184 0.52 -6.99 33.79
N LEU A 185 1.76 -6.98 33.30
CA LEU A 185 2.04 -6.61 31.92
C LEU A 185 1.49 -7.68 30.96
N LEU A 186 0.46 -7.31 30.19
CA LEU A 186 -0.11 -8.16 29.13
C LEU A 186 0.67 -8.05 27.83
N PHE A 187 1.19 -6.85 27.55
CA PHE A 187 1.86 -6.56 26.30
C PHE A 187 2.86 -5.42 26.46
N SER A 188 4.00 -5.53 25.79
CA SER A 188 4.99 -4.48 25.64
C SER A 188 5.40 -4.41 24.19
N GLY A 189 5.41 -3.20 23.62
CA GLY A 189 5.84 -2.96 22.26
C GLY A 189 7.32 -3.31 22.00
N LEU A 190 8.11 -3.55 23.04
CA LEU A 190 9.45 -4.12 22.85
C LEU A 190 9.41 -5.57 22.36
N SER A 191 8.26 -6.28 22.46
CA SER A 191 8.10 -7.61 21.88
C SER A 191 8.27 -7.63 20.36
N TRP A 192 8.11 -6.47 19.70
CA TRP A 192 8.35 -6.29 18.26
C TRP A 192 9.83 -6.25 17.87
N LEU A 193 10.76 -6.23 18.83
CA LEU A 193 12.18 -5.95 18.59
C LEU A 193 13.10 -7.15 18.80
N GLY A 194 12.53 -8.35 18.94
CA GLY A 194 13.30 -9.60 19.04
C GLY A 194 14.30 -9.79 17.89
N ALA A 195 15.43 -10.46 18.17
CA ALA A 195 16.57 -10.56 17.24
C ALA A 195 16.30 -11.31 15.92
N GLU A 196 15.11 -11.83 15.72
CA GLU A 196 14.76 -12.74 14.64
C GLU A 196 14.07 -12.07 13.46
N TYR A 197 13.76 -10.78 13.59
CA TYR A 197 13.28 -9.98 12.49
C TYR A 197 14.41 -9.76 11.50
N ARG A 198 14.65 -10.74 10.63
CA ARG A 198 15.51 -10.61 9.45
C ARG A 198 14.80 -9.76 8.40
N SER A 199 14.61 -8.47 8.68
CA SER A 199 14.40 -7.52 7.60
C SER A 199 15.74 -7.34 6.90
N SER A 200 15.77 -7.55 5.58
CA SER A 200 16.95 -7.27 4.74
C SER A 200 17.29 -5.78 4.68
N SER A 201 16.41 -4.93 5.21
CA SER A 201 16.63 -3.49 5.34
C SER A 201 17.79 -3.17 6.28
N LYS A 202 18.44 -2.02 6.07
CA LYS A 202 19.46 -1.50 6.99
C LYS A 202 18.87 -1.25 8.39
N ARG A 203 17.58 -0.88 8.46
CA ARG A 203 16.81 -0.68 9.70
C ARG A 203 16.70 -1.95 10.53
N GLY A 204 16.36 -3.08 9.91
CA GLY A 204 16.29 -4.37 10.59
C GLY A 204 17.60 -4.77 11.26
N ARG A 205 18.73 -4.57 10.58
CA ARG A 205 20.06 -4.87 11.12
C ARG A 205 20.44 -4.00 12.32
N LEU A 206 20.09 -2.71 12.28
CA LEU A 206 20.33 -1.78 13.38
C LEU A 206 19.45 -2.09 14.60
N LEU A 207 18.21 -2.53 14.39
CA LEU A 207 17.35 -2.99 15.47
C LEU A 207 17.87 -4.26 16.13
N GLN A 208 18.39 -5.20 15.34
CA GLN A 208 19.03 -6.41 15.89
C GLN A 208 20.23 -6.07 16.76
N PHE A 209 21.03 -5.07 16.35
CA PHE A 209 22.15 -4.58 17.15
C PHE A 209 21.67 -3.94 18.47
N ALA A 210 20.67 -3.06 18.42
CA ALA A 210 20.07 -2.44 19.60
C ALA A 210 19.46 -3.48 20.56
N ALA A 211 18.74 -4.46 20.01
CA ALA A 211 18.21 -5.60 20.77
C ALA A 211 19.33 -6.47 21.38
N GLY A 212 20.46 -6.59 20.68
CA GLY A 212 21.74 -7.12 21.17
C GLY A 212 22.19 -6.45 22.46
N LEU A 213 22.40 -5.14 22.40
CA LEU A 213 22.90 -4.34 23.51
C LEU A 213 21.97 -4.34 24.73
N LEU A 214 20.66 -4.41 24.51
CA LEU A 214 19.66 -4.43 25.58
C LEU A 214 19.47 -5.82 26.22
N GLY A 215 20.19 -6.84 25.74
CA GLY A 215 20.03 -8.23 26.19
C GLY A 215 18.64 -8.80 25.83
N LEU A 216 17.98 -8.26 24.80
CA LEU A 216 16.70 -8.74 24.31
C LEU A 216 16.87 -10.03 23.48
N GLN A 217 18.09 -10.38 23.08
CA GLN A 217 18.36 -11.64 22.35
C GLN A 217 18.10 -12.89 23.17
N GLN A 218 18.14 -12.79 24.51
CA GLN A 218 17.80 -13.90 25.40
C GLN A 218 16.28 -14.14 25.50
N LEU A 219 15.45 -13.20 25.00
CA LEU A 219 14.00 -13.25 25.16
C LEU A 219 13.26 -14.10 24.10
N ARG A 220 13.92 -14.61 23.05
CA ARG A 220 13.57 -15.85 22.32
C ARG A 220 14.45 -16.09 21.07
N ARG A 221 14.33 -17.33 20.57
CA ARG A 221 14.76 -17.84 19.24
C ARG A 221 13.54 -18.50 18.55
N PHE A 222 12.57 -17.77 18.00
CA PHE A 222 11.73 -18.30 16.92
C PHE A 222 12.57 -18.57 15.66
N SER A 223 12.10 -19.52 14.87
CA SER A 223 12.66 -19.83 13.56
C SER A 223 12.39 -18.70 12.56
N ASN A 224 13.25 -18.56 11.55
CA ASN A 224 13.08 -17.54 10.48
C ASN A 224 11.70 -17.61 9.78
N SER A 225 11.05 -18.78 9.75
CA SER A 225 9.71 -18.96 9.18
C SER A 225 8.60 -18.32 10.03
N MET A 226 8.75 -18.36 11.36
CA MET A 226 7.81 -17.73 12.29
C MET A 226 7.92 -16.21 12.29
N ALA A 227 9.10 -15.64 12.00
CA ALA A 227 9.29 -14.20 11.91
C ALA A 227 8.44 -13.56 10.81
N LEU A 228 8.34 -14.20 9.63
CA LEU A 228 7.48 -13.74 8.53
C LEU A 228 6.00 -13.79 8.91
N VAL A 229 5.55 -14.91 9.47
CA VAL A 229 4.16 -15.07 9.92
C VAL A 229 3.85 -14.03 11.00
N TRP A 230 4.78 -13.77 11.91
CA TRP A 230 4.60 -12.79 12.97
C TRP A 230 4.50 -11.35 12.45
N THR A 231 5.45 -10.88 11.64
CA THR A 231 5.40 -9.50 11.13
C THR A 231 4.22 -9.27 10.21
N HIS A 232 3.87 -10.27 9.40
CA HIS A 232 2.83 -10.13 8.40
C HIS A 232 1.42 -10.34 8.96
N MET A 233 1.23 -11.31 9.87
CA MET A 233 -0.08 -11.68 10.40
C MET A 233 -0.39 -11.04 11.75
N HIS A 234 0.60 -10.70 12.58
CA HIS A 234 0.36 -10.17 13.93
C HIS A 234 0.65 -8.68 14.09
N ALA A 235 1.75 -8.19 13.54
CA ALA A 235 2.17 -6.81 13.83
C ALA A 235 1.12 -5.78 13.41
N LEU A 236 0.54 -5.93 12.22
CA LEU A 236 -0.47 -5.00 11.71
C LEU A 236 -1.80 -5.06 12.50
N PRO A 237 -2.43 -6.23 12.74
CA PRO A 237 -3.60 -6.30 13.62
C PRO A 237 -3.34 -5.76 15.03
N CYS A 238 -2.21 -6.11 15.65
CA CYS A 238 -1.87 -5.60 16.98
C CYS A 238 -1.68 -4.08 17.01
N ALA A 239 -1.01 -3.51 16.00
CA ALA A 239 -0.91 -2.06 15.85
C ALA A 239 -2.29 -1.41 15.75
N LEU A 240 -3.18 -1.95 14.92
CA LEU A 240 -4.54 -1.42 14.75
C LEU A 240 -5.37 -1.53 16.04
N THR A 241 -5.28 -2.64 16.77
CA THR A 241 -6.03 -2.80 18.03
C THR A 241 -5.49 -1.91 19.14
N LEU A 242 -4.18 -1.69 19.20
CA LEU A 242 -3.57 -0.69 20.09
C LEU A 242 -4.09 0.71 19.77
N LEU A 243 -4.03 1.12 18.50
CA LEU A 243 -4.49 2.43 18.03
C LEU A 243 -6.01 2.64 18.25
N ALA A 244 -6.79 1.57 18.19
CA ALA A 244 -8.23 1.62 18.45
C ALA A 244 -8.58 1.63 19.95
N GLY A 245 -7.63 1.44 20.86
CA GLY A 245 -7.88 1.34 22.30
C GLY A 245 -8.65 0.08 22.71
N LEU A 246 -8.69 -0.96 21.86
CA LEU A 246 -9.54 -2.14 22.04
C LEU A 246 -8.81 -3.32 22.66
N LEU A 247 -7.74 -3.03 23.39
CA LEU A 247 -6.75 -4.02 23.73
C LEU A 247 -7.14 -4.95 24.88
N GLN A 248 -7.99 -4.48 25.82
CA GLN A 248 -8.58 -5.33 26.85
C GLN A 248 -9.45 -6.46 26.26
N GLN A 249 -9.79 -6.38 24.97
CA GLN A 249 -10.55 -7.40 24.26
C GLN A 249 -9.65 -8.48 23.63
N ILE A 250 -8.32 -8.40 23.80
CA ILE A 250 -7.38 -9.39 23.28
C ILE A 250 -7.39 -10.65 24.15
N LYS A 251 -7.80 -11.77 23.55
CA LYS A 251 -7.64 -13.16 24.04
C LYS A 251 -6.66 -13.96 23.16
N TRP A 252 -6.28 -15.17 23.59
CA TRP A 252 -5.32 -16.02 22.84
C TRP A 252 -5.75 -16.32 21.39
N SER A 253 -7.03 -16.61 21.18
CA SER A 253 -7.62 -16.93 19.87
C SER A 253 -7.84 -15.69 18.98
N SER A 254 -7.41 -14.55 19.47
CA SER A 254 -7.91 -13.25 19.06
C SER A 254 -6.85 -12.44 18.33
N PHE A 255 -5.58 -12.90 18.36
CA PHE A 255 -4.46 -12.44 17.52
C PHE A 255 -4.33 -10.92 17.37
N CYS A 256 -4.67 -10.18 18.43
CA CYS A 256 -4.89 -8.73 18.40
C CYS A 256 -5.76 -8.21 17.23
N SER A 257 -6.64 -9.01 16.66
CA SER A 257 -7.64 -8.66 15.64
C SER A 257 -9.06 -8.72 16.22
N SER A 258 -9.19 -8.94 17.53
CA SER A 258 -10.41 -9.30 18.24
C SER A 258 -11.43 -8.20 18.45
N ALA A 259 -10.98 -6.94 18.38
CA ALA A 259 -11.84 -5.77 18.20
C ALA A 259 -12.92 -6.00 17.12
N PHE A 260 -12.58 -6.73 16.06
CA PHE A 260 -13.50 -7.07 14.98
C PHE A 260 -14.42 -8.26 15.31
N LEU A 261 -13.95 -9.22 16.13
CA LEU A 261 -14.67 -10.46 16.42
C LEU A 261 -15.87 -10.24 17.34
N ARG A 262 -15.75 -9.37 18.34
CA ARG A 262 -16.84 -9.11 19.31
C ARG A 262 -17.88 -8.12 18.78
N THR A 263 -17.45 -7.17 17.94
CA THR A 263 -18.32 -6.13 17.37
C THR A 263 -19.07 -6.61 16.12
N TRP A 264 -18.49 -7.55 15.33
CA TRP A 264 -19.06 -7.99 14.04
C TRP A 264 -19.41 -9.48 13.97
N GLY A 265 -19.17 -10.27 15.02
CA GLY A 265 -19.62 -11.68 15.11
C GLY A 265 -18.93 -12.67 14.15
N GLY A 266 -17.95 -12.24 13.35
CA GLY A 266 -17.17 -13.13 12.50
C GLY A 266 -16.16 -13.92 13.33
N ARG A 267 -16.01 -15.22 13.11
CA ARG A 267 -14.77 -15.93 13.46
C ARG A 267 -13.76 -15.67 12.32
N PRO A 268 -12.46 -15.45 12.60
CA PRO A 268 -11.49 -15.56 11.53
C PRO A 268 -11.50 -17.03 11.12
N TYR A 269 -11.91 -17.33 9.88
CA TYR A 269 -11.52 -18.58 9.25
C TYR A 269 -9.99 -18.50 9.12
N VAL A 270 -9.28 -18.98 10.14
CA VAL A 270 -7.85 -19.24 10.02
C VAL A 270 -7.73 -20.27 8.90
N ALA A 271 -6.98 -19.92 7.85
CA ALA A 271 -7.01 -20.62 6.56
C ALA A 271 -6.62 -22.11 6.64
N SER A 272 -6.05 -22.56 7.75
CA SER A 272 -5.82 -23.99 8.04
C SER A 272 -5.67 -24.26 9.54
N GLN A 273 -5.89 -25.51 9.96
CA GLN A 273 -5.72 -25.97 11.35
C GLN A 273 -4.26 -25.85 11.81
N GLU A 274 -3.30 -26.04 10.90
CA GLU A 274 -1.87 -25.93 11.15
C GLU A 274 -1.48 -24.49 11.50
N LEU A 275 -2.04 -23.51 10.80
CA LEU A 275 -1.82 -22.11 11.14
C LEU A 275 -2.41 -21.80 12.52
N ASP A 276 -3.61 -22.28 12.85
CA ASP A 276 -4.19 -22.08 14.19
C ASP A 276 -3.31 -22.69 15.30
N MET A 277 -2.79 -23.90 15.09
CA MET A 277 -1.85 -24.55 16.03
C MET A 277 -0.54 -23.77 16.18
N ALA A 278 0.08 -23.36 15.07
CA ALA A 278 1.32 -22.59 15.09
C ALA A 278 1.15 -21.24 15.82
N LEU A 279 0.00 -20.58 15.60
CA LEU A 279 -0.32 -19.33 16.26
C LEU A 279 -0.62 -19.52 17.76
N LYS A 280 -1.36 -20.58 18.12
CA LYS A 280 -1.59 -20.97 19.53
C LYS A 280 -0.27 -21.24 20.25
N GLU A 281 0.64 -21.96 19.60
CA GLU A 281 1.97 -22.25 20.13
C GLU A 281 2.79 -20.97 20.33
N ALA A 282 2.81 -20.06 19.34
CA ALA A 282 3.48 -18.77 19.45
C ALA A 282 2.97 -17.93 20.64
N TRP A 283 1.65 -17.92 20.85
CA TRP A 283 1.02 -17.22 21.97
C TRP A 283 1.42 -17.79 23.33
N PHE A 284 1.13 -19.08 23.55
CA PHE A 284 1.30 -19.69 24.87
C PHE A 284 2.76 -19.94 25.22
N LYS A 285 3.57 -20.41 24.27
CA LYS A 285 4.98 -20.66 24.55
C LYS A 285 5.78 -19.36 24.51
N GLY A 286 5.33 -18.33 23.77
CA GLY A 286 6.10 -17.12 23.48
C GLY A 286 5.68 -15.88 24.20
N LEU A 287 4.52 -15.36 23.86
CA LEU A 287 4.10 -14.05 24.35
C LEU A 287 3.93 -14.05 25.88
N LEU A 288 3.29 -15.09 26.44
CA LEU A 288 3.03 -15.14 27.89
C LEU A 288 4.31 -15.27 28.74
N PRO A 289 5.26 -16.18 28.45
CA PRO A 289 6.52 -16.23 29.18
C PRO A 289 7.35 -14.96 29.02
N MET A 290 7.31 -14.32 27.85
CA MET A 290 7.97 -13.02 27.62
C MET A 290 7.39 -11.94 28.54
N GLY A 291 6.05 -11.85 28.66
CA GLY A 291 5.40 -10.94 29.59
C GLY A 291 5.85 -11.15 31.04
N ALA A 292 5.93 -12.41 31.49
CA ALA A 292 6.41 -12.73 32.83
C ALA A 292 7.90 -12.38 33.05
N LEU A 293 8.76 -12.60 32.06
CA LEU A 293 10.17 -12.20 32.12
C LEU A 293 10.34 -10.67 32.15
N LEU A 294 9.56 -9.96 31.33
CA LEU A 294 9.52 -8.50 31.33
C LEU A 294 9.02 -7.96 32.68
N ASP A 295 7.98 -8.56 33.26
CA ASP A 295 7.49 -8.19 34.59
C ASP A 295 8.57 -8.37 35.66
N ARG A 296 9.32 -9.49 35.64
CA ARG A 296 10.46 -9.68 36.56
C ARG A 296 11.55 -8.64 36.36
N ARG A 297 11.86 -8.29 35.11
CA ARG A 297 12.88 -7.30 34.79
C ARG A 297 12.44 -5.89 35.20
N LEU A 298 11.17 -5.56 35.02
CA LEU A 298 10.55 -4.32 35.47
C LEU A 298 10.54 -4.15 36.98
N LYS A 299 10.32 -5.25 37.72
CA LYS A 299 10.42 -5.23 39.18
C LYS A 299 11.83 -4.90 39.66
N ARG A 300 12.87 -5.31 38.91
CA ARG A 300 14.28 -5.01 39.22
C ARG A 300 14.71 -3.64 38.72
N ASP A 301 14.17 -3.22 37.59
CA ASP A 301 14.52 -1.98 36.90
C ASP A 301 13.24 -1.37 36.29
N PRO A 302 12.54 -0.50 37.05
CA PRO A 302 11.30 0.13 36.58
C PRO A 302 11.49 1.00 35.33
N LYS A 303 12.71 1.54 35.13
CA LYS A 303 13.06 2.39 33.97
C LYS A 303 13.55 1.58 32.77
N PHE A 304 13.60 0.25 32.86
CA PHE A 304 14.09 -0.63 31.78
C PHE A 304 13.41 -0.33 30.45
N LEU A 305 12.07 -0.29 30.45
CA LEU A 305 11.28 -0.13 29.23
C LEU A 305 11.48 1.24 28.58
N GLU A 306 11.57 2.29 29.39
CA GLU A 306 11.80 3.65 28.90
C GLU A 306 13.18 3.77 28.25
N ARG A 307 14.23 3.22 28.89
CA ARG A 307 15.59 3.20 28.33
C ARG A 307 15.66 2.39 27.04
N ALA A 308 15.04 1.21 27.02
CA ALA A 308 15.01 0.35 25.85
C ALA A 308 14.27 1.01 24.67
N ALA A 309 13.12 1.64 24.93
CA ALA A 309 12.39 2.37 23.90
C ALA A 309 13.15 3.60 23.38
N ALA A 310 13.77 4.38 24.28
CA ALA A 310 14.58 5.54 23.90
C ALA A 310 15.77 5.15 23.02
N GLU A 311 16.41 4.02 23.30
CA GLU A 311 17.52 3.51 22.48
C GLU A 311 17.04 3.07 21.09
N VAL A 312 15.87 2.43 21.02
CA VAL A 312 15.26 2.02 19.75
C VAL A 312 14.89 3.23 18.90
N GLU A 313 14.27 4.24 19.51
CA GLU A 313 13.95 5.51 18.85
C GLU A 313 15.20 6.22 18.36
N ARG A 314 16.25 6.29 19.20
CA ARG A 314 17.55 6.88 18.82
C ARG A 314 18.16 6.17 17.61
N VAL A 315 18.10 4.84 17.59
CA VAL A 315 18.61 4.03 16.48
C VAL A 315 17.77 4.25 15.22
N TYR A 316 16.45 4.37 15.35
CA TYR A 316 15.56 4.64 14.23
C TYR A 316 15.75 6.03 13.62
N LEU A 317 15.92 7.06 14.44
CA LEU A 317 16.18 8.44 14.00
C LEU A 317 17.52 8.57 13.26
N LYS A 318 18.50 7.72 13.58
CA LYS A 318 19.80 7.67 12.89
C LYS A 318 19.75 7.02 11.51
N VAL A 319 18.69 6.27 11.19
CA VAL A 319 18.54 5.74 9.83
C VAL A 319 17.95 6.85 8.96
N PRO A 320 18.66 7.33 7.92
CA PRO A 320 18.08 8.27 6.97
C PRO A 320 16.71 7.76 6.54
N GLN A 321 15.70 8.62 6.49
CA GLN A 321 14.40 8.19 5.97
C GLN A 321 14.66 7.59 4.59
N GLU A 322 14.51 6.27 4.42
CA GLU A 322 14.70 5.63 3.11
C GLU A 322 13.76 6.28 2.09
N GLN A 323 12.62 6.82 2.55
CA GLN A 323 11.76 7.73 1.80
C GLN A 323 12.44 9.03 1.36
N GLN A 324 13.20 9.72 2.22
CA GLN A 324 13.97 10.91 1.82
C GLN A 324 15.09 10.54 0.84
N LEU A 325 15.77 9.42 1.05
CA LEU A 325 16.81 8.95 0.13
C LEU A 325 16.23 8.53 -1.22
N GLN A 326 15.08 7.83 -1.22
CA GLN A 326 14.36 7.43 -2.42
C GLN A 326 13.73 8.62 -3.13
N LEU A 327 13.17 9.59 -2.40
CA LEU A 327 12.66 10.84 -2.95
C LEU A 327 13.80 11.65 -3.58
N ALA A 328 14.95 11.73 -2.91
CA ALA A 328 16.16 12.35 -3.46
C ALA A 328 16.65 11.60 -4.72
N LEU A 329 16.63 10.26 -4.71
CA LEU A 329 16.99 9.45 -5.87
C LEU A 329 16.02 9.65 -7.04
N GLN A 330 14.72 9.74 -6.74
CA GLN A 330 13.67 9.95 -7.72
C GLN A 330 13.76 11.35 -8.34
N LEU A 331 13.98 12.37 -7.51
CA LEU A 331 14.27 13.74 -7.95
C LEU A 331 15.52 13.78 -8.84
N HIS A 332 16.58 13.07 -8.45
CA HIS A 332 17.81 12.99 -9.23
C HIS A 332 17.58 12.33 -10.61
N LEU A 333 16.87 11.20 -10.65
CA LEU A 333 16.49 10.52 -11.90
C LEU A 333 15.61 11.39 -12.80
N GLN A 334 14.68 12.15 -12.22
CA GLN A 334 13.83 13.08 -12.97
C GLN A 334 14.63 14.23 -13.57
N LEU A 335 15.58 14.79 -12.81
CA LEU A 335 16.50 15.82 -13.27
C LEU A 335 17.38 15.32 -14.42
N GLN A 336 17.87 14.08 -14.32
CA GLN A 336 18.65 13.43 -15.37
C GLN A 336 17.84 13.22 -16.66
N GLN A 337 16.57 12.80 -16.55
CA GLN A 337 15.68 12.66 -17.71
C GLN A 337 15.39 14.01 -18.37
N GLN A 338 15.18 15.06 -17.57
CA GLN A 338 14.95 16.42 -18.08
C GLN A 338 16.18 16.96 -18.83
N GLN A 339 17.39 16.73 -18.29
CA GLN A 339 18.64 17.09 -18.97
C GLN A 339 18.81 16.35 -20.30
N GLN A 340 18.49 15.05 -20.35
CA GLN A 340 18.54 14.28 -21.60
C GLN A 340 17.54 14.81 -22.66
N GLN A 341 16.33 15.19 -22.26
CA GLN A 341 15.35 15.79 -23.16
C GLN A 341 15.82 17.15 -23.70
N LEU A 342 16.41 17.99 -22.85
CA LEU A 342 17.00 19.27 -23.27
C LEU A 342 18.14 19.07 -24.27
N GLN A 343 19.03 18.11 -24.04
CA GLN A 343 20.11 17.77 -24.97
C GLN A 343 19.57 17.29 -26.32
N GLN A 344 18.54 16.45 -26.32
CA GLN A 344 17.90 15.99 -27.57
C GLN A 344 17.25 17.16 -28.33
N GLN A 345 16.59 18.08 -27.65
CA GLN A 345 16.02 19.28 -28.28
C GLN A 345 17.10 20.18 -28.89
N GLN A 346 18.21 20.41 -28.18
CA GLN A 346 19.34 21.19 -28.71
C GLN A 346 19.95 20.53 -29.96
N GLN A 347 20.12 19.20 -29.95
CA GLN A 347 20.61 18.46 -31.13
C GLN A 347 19.65 18.59 -32.31
N GLN A 348 18.34 18.50 -32.08
CA GLN A 348 17.34 18.68 -33.14
C GLN A 348 17.36 20.10 -33.71
N GLN A 349 17.51 21.13 -32.87
CA GLN A 349 17.63 22.52 -33.32
C GLN A 349 18.90 22.73 -34.16
N LEU A 350 20.05 22.20 -33.73
CA LEU A 350 21.30 22.22 -34.49
C LEU A 350 21.15 21.56 -35.87
N GLN A 351 20.53 20.38 -35.92
CA GLN A 351 20.27 19.70 -37.19
C GLN A 351 19.34 20.51 -38.11
N GLN A 352 18.30 21.15 -37.56
CA GLN A 352 17.43 22.03 -38.35
C GLN A 352 18.17 23.27 -38.87
N GLN A 353 19.04 23.87 -38.08
CA GLN A 353 19.88 25.00 -38.50
C GLN A 353 20.84 24.59 -39.63
N GLN A 354 21.51 23.44 -39.50
CA GLN A 354 22.38 22.89 -40.55
C GLN A 354 21.61 22.63 -41.84
N ARG A 355 20.41 22.05 -41.77
CA ARG A 355 19.54 21.85 -42.95
C ARG A 355 19.15 23.17 -43.60
N ARG A 356 18.80 24.19 -42.82
CA ARG A 356 18.48 25.54 -43.33
C ARG A 356 19.69 26.19 -44.01
N GLN A 357 20.89 26.04 -43.44
CA GLN A 357 22.12 26.55 -44.04
C GLN A 357 22.44 25.84 -45.36
N GLN A 358 22.31 24.51 -45.42
CA GLN A 358 22.50 23.74 -46.65
C GLN A 358 21.49 24.15 -47.73
N GLN A 359 20.22 24.33 -47.39
CA GLN A 359 19.19 24.83 -48.31
C GLN A 359 19.52 26.24 -48.84
N ARG A 360 19.97 27.15 -47.97
CA ARG A 360 20.40 28.50 -48.39
C ARG A 360 21.60 28.44 -49.35
N GLN A 361 22.60 27.62 -49.07
CA GLN A 361 23.75 27.43 -49.95
C GLN A 361 23.34 26.85 -51.32
N GLN A 362 22.42 25.88 -51.34
CA GLN A 362 21.88 25.31 -52.59
C GLN A 362 21.12 26.36 -53.40
N GLN A 363 20.27 27.18 -52.76
CA GLN A 363 19.55 28.27 -53.42
C GLN A 363 20.50 29.33 -53.99
N GLN A 364 21.54 29.71 -53.25
CA GLN A 364 22.57 30.65 -53.73
C GLN A 364 23.33 30.08 -54.95
N LYS A 365 23.72 28.81 -54.92
CA LYS A 365 24.36 28.14 -56.06
C LYS A 365 23.44 28.09 -57.29
N GLN A 366 22.15 27.82 -57.11
CA GLN A 366 21.17 27.84 -58.20
C GLN A 366 20.99 29.24 -58.79
N GLN A 367 20.93 30.29 -57.95
CA GLN A 367 20.85 31.68 -58.41
C GLN A 367 22.11 32.11 -59.17
N GLN A 368 23.31 31.74 -58.70
CA GLN A 368 24.57 32.02 -59.40
C GLN A 368 24.61 31.34 -60.78
N ARG A 369 24.19 30.07 -60.88
CA ARG A 369 24.08 29.37 -62.18
C ARG A 369 23.13 30.10 -63.13
N ARG A 370 21.95 30.51 -62.66
CA ARG A 370 21.00 31.29 -63.48
C ARG A 370 21.59 32.60 -63.99
N ARG A 371 22.37 33.32 -63.17
CA ARG A 371 23.06 34.56 -63.58
C ARG A 371 24.18 34.33 -64.60
N GLN A 372 24.89 33.19 -64.52
CA GLN A 372 25.92 32.84 -65.51
C GLN A 372 25.31 32.50 -66.88
N PHE A 373 24.20 31.75 -66.91
CA PHE A 373 23.51 31.43 -68.17
C PHE A 373 22.81 32.64 -68.80
N GLY A 374 22.33 33.60 -68.01
CA GLY A 374 21.65 34.81 -68.52
C GLY A 374 22.57 35.90 -69.10
N ARG A 375 23.89 35.72 -69.09
CA ARG A 375 24.88 36.65 -69.68
C ARG A 375 25.46 36.17 -71.02
N ALA A 376 25.04 34.99 -71.51
CA ALA A 376 25.50 34.41 -72.77
C ALA A 376 24.54 34.65 -73.96
N HIS A 377 23.52 35.48 -73.75
CA HIS A 377 22.69 36.11 -74.77
C HIS A 377 22.88 37.62 -74.67
#